data_AF-A0A452XPC6-F1
#
_entry.id   AF-A0A452XPC6-F1
#
_cell.length_a   1.000
_cell.length_b   1.000
_cell.length_c   1.000
_cell.angle_alpha   90.00
_cell.angle_beta   90.00
_cell.angle_gamma   90.00
#
_symmetry.space_group_name_H-M   'P 1'
#
loop_
_entity.id
_entity.type
_entity.pdbx_description
1 polymer ?
#
loop_
_entity_poly.entity_id
_entity_poly.type
_entity_poly.pdbx_seq_one_letter_code
_entity_poly.pdbx_strand_id
1 'polypeptide(L)'
;MDDTVSELEEEEEEDSEPSTSNPESSSEEETSEFVTMLQERARHGYRLAASKQMVGIFLCVWVRADVMPRVTGLRVSCVGRGIMGYMGNKGSISISLTLQGGSSAAASTSLCFVCTHLASGEKDGDEVRRNSDVAEILKRTRFPRVHRFSRLPASAPSSPETILEHDKVIWL
;
A
#
# COMPACT_ATOMS: atom_id res chain seq x y z
N MET A 1 -80.21 -32.01 40.16
CA MET A 1 -79.26 -30.93 40.39
C MET A 1 -78.06 -31.27 39.54
N ASP A 2 -77.94 -30.49 38.47
CA ASP A 2 -77.09 -30.66 37.29
C ASP A 2 -75.58 -30.57 37.56
N ASP A 3 -74.85 -31.09 36.57
CA ASP A 3 -73.43 -30.94 36.27
C ASP A 3 -72.94 -29.48 36.25
N THR A 4 -71.66 -29.24 36.60
CA THR A 4 -70.74 -28.32 35.89
C THR A 4 -69.28 -28.35 36.41
N VAL A 5 -68.37 -28.79 35.52
CA VAL A 5 -66.98 -28.38 35.18
C VAL A 5 -66.14 -27.49 36.13
N SER A 6 -64.87 -27.89 36.37
CA SER A 6 -63.60 -27.11 36.14
C SER A 6 -62.38 -27.86 36.74
N GLU A 7 -61.43 -28.28 35.90
CA GLU A 7 -60.05 -27.76 35.74
C GLU A 7 -59.10 -28.03 36.92
N LEU A 8 -57.99 -28.75 36.66
CA LEU A 8 -56.60 -28.29 36.80
C LEU A 8 -55.60 -29.37 36.29
N GLU A 9 -54.55 -28.86 35.65
CA GLU A 9 -53.55 -29.48 34.76
C GLU A 9 -52.51 -30.36 35.49
N GLU A 10 -52.21 -31.55 34.94
CA GLU A 10 -50.94 -32.01 34.32
C GLU A 10 -49.72 -32.14 35.26
N GLU A 11 -49.34 -33.39 35.56
CA GLU A 11 -48.05 -33.78 36.14
C GLU A 11 -47.12 -34.34 35.04
N GLU A 12 -45.83 -34.00 35.16
CA GLU A 12 -44.71 -34.33 34.27
C GLU A 12 -44.34 -35.82 34.29
N GLU A 13 -43.93 -36.39 33.14
CA GLU A 13 -42.97 -37.52 33.10
C GLU A 13 -41.95 -37.35 31.97
N GLU A 14 -40.67 -37.31 32.37
CA GLU A 14 -39.47 -37.50 31.54
C GLU A 14 -39.42 -38.93 30.97
N ASP A 15 -38.94 -39.13 29.73
CA ASP A 15 -37.68 -39.88 29.54
C ASP A 15 -37.15 -39.94 28.09
N SER A 16 -35.82 -40.02 28.01
CA SER A 16 -34.95 -40.51 26.91
C SER A 16 -34.46 -39.56 25.79
N GLU A 17 -33.33 -38.86 26.04
CA GLU A 17 -32.39 -38.44 24.99
C GLU A 17 -31.26 -39.48 24.78
N PRO A 18 -30.80 -39.76 23.54
CA PRO A 18 -29.68 -40.65 23.30
C PRO A 18 -28.32 -39.93 23.35
N SER A 19 -27.49 -40.36 24.30
CA SER A 19 -26.04 -40.61 24.23
C SER A 19 -25.20 -39.83 23.20
N THR A 20 -24.47 -38.85 23.73
CA THR A 20 -23.04 -38.53 23.53
C THR A 20 -22.32 -39.07 22.28
N SER A 21 -21.95 -38.14 21.40
CA SER A 21 -20.58 -38.13 20.84
C SER A 21 -20.13 -36.68 20.67
N ASN A 22 -19.14 -36.27 21.47
CA ASN A 22 -18.48 -34.97 21.32
C ASN A 22 -17.54 -35.01 20.10
N PRO A 23 -17.69 -34.14 19.10
CA PRO A 23 -16.70 -33.93 18.06
C PRO A 23 -16.02 -32.56 18.25
N GLU A 24 -15.60 -32.19 19.47
CA GLU A 24 -15.05 -30.84 19.72
C GLU A 24 -13.52 -30.78 19.80
N SER A 25 -12.81 -31.92 19.73
CA SER A 25 -11.34 -31.90 19.88
C SER A 25 -10.55 -31.70 18.58
N SER A 26 -11.19 -31.70 17.41
CA SER A 26 -10.49 -31.71 16.10
C SER A 26 -10.54 -30.37 15.37
N SER A 27 -11.40 -29.43 15.78
CA SER A 27 -11.65 -28.18 15.03
C SER A 27 -10.64 -27.07 15.35
N GLU A 28 -10.09 -27.05 16.56
CA GLU A 28 -9.19 -25.98 17.01
C GLU A 28 -7.77 -26.10 16.42
N GLU A 29 -7.26 -27.32 16.21
CA GLU A 29 -5.94 -27.55 15.62
C GLU A 29 -5.95 -27.32 14.10
N GLU A 30 -6.97 -27.80 13.38
CA GLU A 30 -7.10 -27.58 11.93
C GLU A 30 -7.32 -26.10 11.57
N THR A 31 -8.08 -25.38 12.41
CA THR A 31 -8.26 -23.93 12.23
C THR A 31 -6.97 -23.15 12.47
N SER A 32 -6.16 -23.55 13.45
CA SER A 32 -4.84 -22.96 13.73
C SER A 32 -3.85 -23.18 12.58
N GLU A 33 -3.80 -24.39 12.01
CA GLU A 33 -2.90 -24.71 10.90
C GLU A 33 -3.32 -24.00 9.60
N PHE A 34 -4.62 -23.91 9.32
CA PHE A 34 -5.15 -23.15 8.19
C PHE A 34 -4.86 -21.65 8.32
N VAL A 35 -5.06 -21.06 9.50
CA VAL A 35 -4.70 -19.66 9.79
C VAL A 35 -3.19 -19.45 9.60
N THR A 36 -2.36 -20.39 10.05
CA THR A 36 -0.90 -20.34 9.87
C THR A 36 -0.52 -20.39 8.38
N MET A 37 -1.11 -21.28 7.58
CA MET A 37 -0.91 -21.35 6.14
C MET A 37 -1.34 -20.06 5.41
N LEU A 38 -2.47 -19.47 5.82
CA LEU A 38 -2.90 -18.18 5.28
C LEU A 38 -1.94 -17.05 5.66
N GLN A 39 -1.41 -17.07 6.89
CA GLN A 39 -0.42 -16.10 7.35
C GLN A 39 0.92 -16.26 6.63
N GLU A 40 1.37 -17.47 6.37
CA GLU A 40 2.56 -17.74 5.55
C GLU A 40 2.36 -17.29 4.11
N ARG A 41 1.24 -17.67 3.46
CA ARG A 41 0.91 -17.16 2.12
C ARG A 41 0.84 -15.63 2.09
N ALA A 42 0.26 -15.02 3.11
CA ALA A 42 0.20 -13.57 3.25
C ALA A 42 1.58 -12.94 3.46
N ARG A 43 2.54 -13.65 4.08
CA ARG A 43 3.93 -13.21 4.27
C ARG A 43 4.78 -13.33 3.00
N HIS A 44 4.47 -14.28 2.12
CA HIS A 44 5.20 -14.53 0.87
C HIS A 44 4.66 -13.80 -0.36
N GLY A 45 3.54 -13.08 -0.24
CA GLY A 45 2.93 -12.31 -1.33
C GLY A 45 3.55 -10.92 -1.57
N TYR A 46 3.09 -10.26 -2.63
CA TYR A 46 3.33 -8.83 -2.87
C TYR A 46 2.05 -8.04 -2.62
N ARG A 47 2.20 -6.84 -2.07
CA ARG A 47 1.12 -5.87 -1.85
C ARG A 47 1.39 -4.62 -2.67
N LEU A 48 0.35 -4.05 -3.25
CA LEU A 48 0.45 -2.79 -3.95
C LEU A 48 0.73 -1.67 -2.93
N ALA A 49 1.89 -1.02 -3.04
CA ALA A 49 2.22 0.14 -2.21
C ALA A 49 1.61 1.41 -2.79
N ALA A 50 1.85 1.67 -4.08
CA ALA A 50 1.26 2.80 -4.80
C ALA A 50 1.04 2.46 -6.27
N SER A 51 0.02 3.05 -6.87
CA SER A 51 -0.11 3.11 -8.32
C SER A 51 -0.62 4.47 -8.76
N LYS A 52 -0.26 4.88 -9.97
CA LYS A 52 -0.74 6.11 -10.58
C LYS A 52 -0.71 5.98 -12.09
N GLN A 53 -1.72 6.54 -12.74
CA GLN A 53 -1.83 6.65 -14.19
C GLN A 53 -1.95 8.13 -14.58
N MET A 54 -1.27 8.51 -15.64
CA MET A 54 -1.52 9.71 -16.44
C MET A 54 -1.76 9.25 -17.88
N VAL A 55 -2.54 10.01 -18.66
CA VAL A 55 -2.96 9.73 -20.05
C VAL A 55 -2.25 8.54 -20.76
N GLY A 56 -0.92 8.61 -20.97
CA GLY A 56 -0.15 7.54 -21.62
C GLY A 56 1.01 6.95 -20.80
N ILE A 57 1.03 7.12 -19.48
CA ILE A 57 2.04 6.54 -18.57
C ILE A 57 1.39 5.97 -17.32
N PHE A 58 1.88 4.81 -16.89
CA PHE A 58 1.43 4.15 -15.67
C PHE A 58 2.65 3.72 -14.86
N LEU A 59 2.59 3.92 -13.54
CA LEU A 59 3.59 3.46 -12.60
C LEU A 59 2.89 2.79 -11.42
N CYS A 60 3.31 1.57 -11.11
CA CYS A 60 2.91 0.87 -9.89
C CYS A 60 4.13 0.30 -9.17
N VAL A 61 4.10 0.36 -7.84
CA VAL A 61 5.14 -0.18 -6.96
C VAL A 61 4.50 -1.26 -6.11
N TRP A 62 4.95 -2.50 -6.30
CA TRP A 62 4.55 -3.65 -5.50
C TRP A 62 5.69 -3.99 -4.54
N VAL A 63 5.36 -4.18 -3.27
CA VAL A 63 6.32 -4.47 -2.21
C VAL A 63 5.96 -5.80 -1.58
N ARG A 64 6.95 -6.62 -1.26
CA ARG A 64 6.71 -7.87 -0.53
C ARG A 64 5.95 -7.59 0.76
N ALA A 65 5.01 -8.47 1.10
CA ALA A 65 4.11 -8.27 2.22
C ALA A 65 4.82 -8.19 3.58
N ASP A 66 5.93 -8.90 3.74
CA ASP A 66 6.81 -8.85 4.92
C ASP A 66 7.63 -7.55 5.02
N VAL A 67 7.89 -6.88 3.90
CA VAL A 67 8.58 -5.58 3.84
C VAL A 67 7.61 -4.40 3.97
N MET A 68 6.35 -4.58 3.55
CA MET A 68 5.32 -3.54 3.54
C MET A 68 5.17 -2.75 4.87
N PRO A 69 5.22 -3.37 6.07
CA PRO A 69 5.14 -2.63 7.33
C PRO A 69 6.28 -1.60 7.54
N ARG A 70 7.39 -1.75 6.82
CA ARG A 70 8.56 -0.87 6.89
C ARG A 70 8.52 0.25 5.86
N VAL A 71 7.53 0.26 4.95
CA VAL A 71 7.31 1.31 3.96
C VAL A 71 6.59 2.48 4.62
N THR A 72 7.19 3.65 4.58
CA THR A 72 6.63 4.90 5.12
C THR A 72 6.84 6.05 4.14
N GLY A 73 6.24 7.21 4.40
CA GLY A 73 6.51 8.42 3.60
C GLY A 73 6.13 8.32 2.12
N LEU A 74 5.19 7.44 1.78
CA LEU A 74 4.72 7.19 0.42
C LEU A 74 4.05 8.44 -0.15
N ARG A 75 4.61 8.99 -1.24
CA ARG A 75 4.14 10.23 -1.88
C ARG A 75 4.24 10.09 -3.40
N VAL A 76 3.31 10.70 -4.11
CA VAL A 76 3.24 10.66 -5.58
C VAL A 76 3.27 12.08 -6.12
N SER A 77 4.06 12.31 -7.16
CA SER A 77 4.13 13.56 -7.91
C SER A 77 3.94 13.29 -9.40
N CYS A 78 3.33 14.23 -10.10
CA CYS A 78 3.04 14.12 -11.53
C CYS A 78 3.41 15.42 -12.24
N VAL A 79 4.17 15.31 -13.33
CA VAL A 79 4.60 16.46 -14.13
C VAL A 79 4.22 16.23 -15.58
N GLY A 80 3.27 17.01 -16.10
CA GLY A 80 2.95 17.02 -17.53
C GLY A 80 4.00 17.80 -18.33
N ARG A 81 4.31 17.32 -19.54
CA ARG A 81 5.35 17.86 -20.44
C ARG A 81 4.93 17.99 -21.91
N GLY A 82 3.68 17.68 -22.25
CA GLY A 82 3.25 17.73 -23.66
C GLY A 82 3.02 19.15 -24.18
N ILE A 83 1.93 19.37 -24.92
CA ILE A 83 1.59 20.66 -25.52
C ILE A 83 1.60 21.77 -24.46
N MET A 84 2.22 22.91 -24.80
CA MET A 84 2.49 24.04 -23.90
C MET A 84 3.27 23.70 -22.62
N GLY A 85 3.86 22.50 -22.52
CA GLY A 85 4.60 22.04 -21.35
C GLY A 85 3.74 21.47 -20.22
N TYR A 86 2.46 21.13 -20.48
CA TYR A 86 1.54 20.60 -19.46
C TYR A 86 0.54 19.56 -20.00
N MET A 87 0.03 19.69 -21.22
CA MET A 87 -1.10 18.91 -21.72
C MET A 87 -0.67 17.74 -22.62
N GLY A 88 -1.38 16.61 -22.58
CA GLY A 88 -1.12 15.47 -23.47
C GLY A 88 -0.51 14.27 -22.74
N ASN A 89 0.16 13.38 -23.48
CA ASN A 89 0.63 12.09 -22.96
C ASN A 89 2.11 12.06 -22.54
N LYS A 90 2.78 13.22 -22.56
CA LYS A 90 4.19 13.35 -22.17
C LYS A 90 4.32 13.86 -20.75
N GLY A 91 5.29 13.36 -20.01
CA GLY A 91 5.51 13.74 -18.64
C GLY A 91 6.18 12.67 -17.79
N SER A 92 5.99 12.80 -16.47
CA SER A 92 6.49 11.86 -15.48
C SER A 92 5.48 11.60 -14.38
N ILE A 93 5.49 10.36 -13.89
CA ILE A 93 4.98 9.98 -12.57
C ILE A 93 6.18 9.64 -11.71
N SER A 94 6.29 10.27 -10.54
CA SER A 94 7.32 9.95 -9.54
C SER A 94 6.68 9.47 -8.24
N ILE A 95 7.16 8.35 -7.69
CA ILE A 95 6.71 7.78 -6.41
C ILE A 95 7.89 7.77 -5.45
N SER A 96 7.78 8.56 -4.38
CA SER A 96 8.71 8.61 -3.25
C SER A 96 8.22 7.66 -2.16
N LEU A 97 9.12 6.89 -1.57
CA LEU A 97 8.85 6.12 -0.35
C LEU A 97 10.12 6.00 0.50
N THR A 98 9.96 5.74 1.78
CA THR A 98 11.04 5.52 2.73
C THR A 98 10.93 4.10 3.29
N LEU A 99 11.98 3.31 3.14
CA LEU A 99 12.12 2.01 3.79
C LEU A 99 12.85 2.18 5.12
N GLN A 100 12.20 1.80 6.20
CA GLN A 100 12.83 1.76 7.52
C GLN A 100 13.68 0.48 7.65
N GLY A 101 14.92 0.60 8.12
CA GLY A 101 15.93 -0.44 8.25
C GLY A 101 16.14 -0.93 9.68
N GLY A 102 16.40 -2.23 9.85
CA GLY A 102 16.94 -2.82 11.09
C GLY A 102 16.10 -2.62 12.36
N SER A 103 16.77 -2.76 13.51
CA SER A 103 16.21 -2.57 14.86
C SER A 103 16.26 -1.12 15.35
N SER A 104 16.80 -0.20 14.55
CA SER A 104 16.95 1.22 14.91
C SER A 104 16.23 2.11 13.91
N ALA A 105 15.35 2.96 14.43
CA ALA A 105 14.66 4.01 13.67
C ALA A 105 15.61 4.99 12.96
N ALA A 106 16.93 4.92 13.22
CA ALA A 106 17.94 5.75 12.59
C ALA A 106 18.33 5.30 11.16
N ALA A 107 18.16 4.02 10.80
CA ALA A 107 18.61 3.52 9.50
C ALA A 107 17.44 3.49 8.50
N SER A 108 17.03 4.62 7.94
CA SER A 108 16.02 4.66 6.86
C SER A 108 16.67 4.95 5.51
N THR A 109 16.16 4.34 4.43
CA THR A 109 16.57 4.63 3.05
C THR A 109 15.39 5.17 2.26
N SER A 110 15.59 6.30 1.61
CA SER A 110 14.62 6.92 0.72
C SER A 110 14.80 6.44 -0.73
N LEU A 111 13.68 6.10 -1.37
CA LEU A 111 13.59 5.59 -2.73
C LEU A 111 12.67 6.50 -3.56
N CYS A 112 13.07 6.83 -4.78
CA CYS A 112 12.22 7.50 -5.75
C CYS A 112 12.16 6.70 -7.05
N PHE A 113 10.98 6.22 -7.41
CA PHE A 113 10.71 5.61 -8.70
C PHE A 113 10.20 6.69 -9.65
N VAL A 114 10.82 6.87 -10.80
CA VAL A 114 10.46 7.88 -11.79
C VAL A 114 10.15 7.17 -13.09
N CYS A 115 8.90 7.21 -13.55
CA CYS A 115 8.48 6.70 -14.85
C CYS A 115 8.24 7.89 -15.78
N THR A 116 8.79 7.86 -17.00
CA THR A 116 8.69 8.99 -17.93
C THR A 116 8.23 8.60 -19.33
N HIS A 117 7.58 9.54 -19.99
CA HIS A 117 7.35 9.51 -21.43
C HIS A 117 7.73 10.88 -21.97
N LEU A 118 8.93 10.96 -22.53
CA LEU A 118 9.56 12.21 -23.01
C LEU A 118 9.23 12.49 -24.47
N ALA A 119 9.56 13.69 -24.95
CA ALA A 119 9.44 14.05 -26.36
C ALA A 119 10.03 12.96 -27.30
N SER A 120 9.24 12.54 -28.29
CA SER A 120 9.64 11.57 -29.32
C SER A 120 10.17 12.28 -30.56
N GLY A 121 10.90 11.56 -31.40
CA GLY A 121 11.42 12.06 -32.67
C GLY A 121 12.94 11.96 -32.78
N GLU A 122 13.42 11.90 -34.01
CA GLU A 122 14.84 11.71 -34.35
C GLU A 122 15.41 12.87 -35.17
N LYS A 123 14.67 13.99 -35.27
CA LYS A 123 15.14 15.18 -35.98
C LYS A 123 16.12 15.96 -35.11
N ASP A 124 17.02 16.71 -35.75
CA ASP A 124 17.91 17.63 -35.06
C ASP A 124 17.10 18.56 -34.12
N GLY A 125 17.50 18.60 -32.85
CA GLY A 125 16.85 19.36 -31.79
C GLY A 125 15.79 18.58 -30.99
N ASP A 126 15.38 17.37 -31.39
CA ASP A 126 14.50 16.54 -30.57
C ASP A 126 15.20 16.06 -29.29
N GLU A 127 16.51 15.87 -29.31
CA GLU A 127 17.33 15.61 -28.14
C GLU A 127 17.32 16.77 -27.15
N VAL A 128 17.35 18.01 -27.64
CA VAL A 128 17.25 19.21 -26.79
C VAL A 128 15.88 19.27 -26.11
N ARG A 129 14.80 18.91 -26.83
CA ARG A 129 13.46 18.81 -26.23
C ARG A 129 13.39 17.74 -25.13
N ARG A 130 13.95 16.55 -25.37
CA ARG A 130 14.02 15.48 -24.35
C ARG A 130 14.80 15.92 -23.11
N ASN A 131 15.95 16.57 -23.30
CA ASN A 131 16.76 17.08 -22.19
C ASN A 131 16.01 18.17 -21.42
N SER A 132 15.29 19.05 -22.12
CA SER A 132 14.43 20.05 -21.50
C SER A 132 13.29 19.42 -20.69
N ASP A 133 12.71 18.31 -21.17
CA ASP A 133 11.69 17.59 -20.41
C ASP A 133 12.25 17.02 -19.12
N VAL A 134 13.44 16.39 -19.15
CA VAL A 134 14.13 15.88 -17.95
C VAL A 134 14.42 17.01 -16.97
N ALA A 135 14.96 18.14 -17.44
CA ALA A 135 15.24 19.29 -16.60
C ALA A 135 13.99 19.84 -15.91
N GLU A 136 12.88 19.96 -16.65
CA GLU A 136 11.60 20.42 -16.09
C GLU A 136 10.98 19.39 -15.15
N ILE A 137 11.13 18.08 -15.40
CA ILE A 137 10.68 17.02 -14.48
C ILE A 137 11.43 17.11 -13.15
N LEU A 138 12.76 17.18 -13.17
CA LEU A 138 13.57 17.34 -11.95
C LEU A 138 13.21 18.62 -11.19
N LYS A 139 12.99 19.72 -11.92
CA LYS A 139 12.65 21.02 -11.34
C LYS A 139 11.24 21.06 -10.75
N ARG A 140 10.24 20.42 -11.37
CA ARG A 140 8.83 20.54 -10.99
C ARG A 140 8.33 19.41 -10.10
N THR A 141 8.99 18.25 -10.09
CA THR A 141 8.65 17.18 -9.17
C THR A 141 8.92 17.63 -7.74
N ARG A 142 7.84 17.74 -6.97
CA ARG A 142 7.86 18.07 -5.55
C ARG A 142 7.02 17.07 -4.77
N PHE A 143 7.55 16.65 -3.63
CA PHE A 143 6.87 15.79 -2.67
C PHE A 143 6.51 16.64 -1.44
N PRO A 144 5.23 16.75 -1.05
CA PRO A 144 4.84 17.50 0.12
C PRO A 144 5.61 17.04 1.36
N ARG A 145 5.99 18.01 2.21
CA ARG A 145 6.51 17.71 3.54
C ARG A 145 5.41 17.04 4.33
N VAL A 146 5.73 15.90 4.93
CA VAL A 146 4.87 15.34 5.97
C VAL A 146 5.16 16.17 7.22
N HIS A 147 4.28 17.11 7.55
CA HIS A 147 4.33 17.81 8.84
C HIS A 147 4.14 16.77 9.95
N ARG A 148 5.24 16.27 10.49
CA ARG A 148 5.19 15.53 11.76
C ARG A 148 4.83 16.57 12.81
N PHE A 149 3.63 16.44 13.39
CA PHE A 149 3.23 17.19 14.58
C PHE A 149 4.23 16.87 15.71
N SER A 150 5.30 17.67 15.77
CA SER A 150 6.15 17.99 16.91
C SER A 150 6.26 16.91 18.01
N ARG A 151 6.96 15.79 17.73
CA ARG A 151 7.53 14.92 18.79
C ARG A 151 8.89 14.30 18.46
N LEU A 152 9.46 14.56 17.28
CA LEU A 152 10.83 14.14 16.99
C LEU A 152 11.81 15.30 17.22
N PRO A 153 13.01 15.00 17.73
CA PRO A 153 14.07 16.00 17.91
C PRO A 153 14.42 16.65 16.57
N ALA A 154 14.86 17.91 16.62
CA ALA A 154 15.26 18.74 15.46
C ALA A 154 16.35 18.11 14.57
N SER A 155 16.97 17.02 15.04
CA SER A 155 18.00 16.24 14.35
C SER A 155 17.47 15.08 13.50
N ALA A 156 16.15 14.84 13.45
CA ALA A 156 15.61 13.77 12.63
C ALA A 156 15.78 14.10 11.13
N PRO A 157 16.22 13.14 10.30
CA PRO A 157 16.44 13.37 8.87
C PRO A 157 15.14 13.85 8.21
N SER A 158 15.24 14.93 7.43
CA SER A 158 14.14 15.49 6.67
C SER A 158 13.71 14.53 5.56
N SER A 159 12.41 14.37 5.36
CA SER A 159 11.91 13.61 4.21
C SER A 159 12.26 14.33 2.90
N PRO A 160 12.73 13.62 1.86
CA PRO A 160 13.14 14.25 0.61
C PRO A 160 11.95 14.95 -0.07
N GLU A 161 12.17 16.13 -0.62
CA GLU A 161 11.17 16.97 -1.27
C GLU A 161 11.32 16.98 -2.79
N THR A 162 12.49 16.61 -3.30
CA THR A 162 12.82 16.53 -4.72
C THR A 162 13.36 15.15 -5.09
N ILE A 163 13.41 14.83 -6.40
CA ILE A 163 13.93 13.53 -6.88
C ILE A 163 15.37 13.31 -6.40
N LEU A 164 16.22 14.34 -6.52
CA LEU A 164 17.66 14.25 -6.26
C LEU A 164 18.03 14.19 -4.78
N GLU A 165 17.09 14.47 -3.87
CA GLU A 165 17.29 14.33 -2.43
C GLU A 165 17.14 12.88 -1.92
N HIS A 166 16.73 11.94 -2.78
CA HIS A 166 16.59 10.55 -2.38
C HIS A 166 17.94 9.82 -2.40
N ASP A 167 18.13 8.87 -1.48
CA ASP A 167 19.32 8.02 -1.42
C ASP A 167 19.45 7.14 -2.67
N LYS A 168 18.30 6.74 -3.22
CA LYS A 168 18.19 5.85 -4.38
C LYS A 168 17.10 6.35 -5.33
N VAL A 169 17.48 6.59 -6.58
CA VAL A 169 16.55 6.96 -7.66
C VAL A 169 16.57 5.85 -8.70
N ILE A 170 15.38 5.37 -9.07
CA ILE A 170 15.16 4.33 -10.06
C ILE A 170 14.34 4.97 -11.18
N TRP A 171 15.00 5.25 -12.30
CA TRP A 171 14.38 5.86 -13.48
C TRP A 171 14.01 4.78 -14.49
N LEU A 172 12.74 4.75 -14.89
CA LEU A 172 12.09 3.77 -15.76
C LEU A 172 11.68 4.40 -17.10
#